data_AF-A0A8H7M503-F1
#
_entry.id   AF-A0A8H7M503-F1
#
_cell.length_a   1.000
_cell.length_b   1.000
_cell.length_c   1.000
_cell.angle_alpha   90.00
_cell.angle_beta   90.00
_cell.angle_gamma   90.00
#
_symmetry.space_group_name_H-M   'P 1'
#
loop_
_entity.id
_entity.type
_entity.pdbx_description
1 polymer ?
#
loop_
_entity_poly.entity_id
_entity_poly.type
_entity_poly.pdbx_seq_one_letter_code
_entity_poly.pdbx_strand_id
1 'polypeptide(L)'
;MPELYPQNGTYIIYNRVQSPQGQQLALTFNGDRQDITGTPLDASNTKQHLKPVDNQNLEAGGSNKGTIITLPVGAYVFSIYQDDTGYLIKNGNRQYPWTFSPALDGSPVTSVSDSVDEKQRWWFRPV
;
A
#
# COMPACT_ATOMS: atom_id res chain seq x y z
N MET A 1 5.50 20.85 -6.93
CA MET A 1 6.06 20.12 -5.77
C MET A 1 7.10 19.15 -6.30
N PRO A 2 8.33 19.08 -5.73
CA PRO A 2 9.32 18.09 -6.16
C PRO A 2 8.87 16.68 -5.76
N GLU A 3 9.00 15.71 -6.68
CA GLU A 3 8.81 14.28 -6.38
C GLU A 3 9.94 13.82 -5.45
N LEU A 4 9.65 13.72 -4.15
CA LEU A 4 10.54 13.05 -3.20
C LEU A 4 10.08 11.60 -3.09
N TYR A 5 10.67 10.74 -3.92
CA TYR A 5 10.46 9.30 -3.83
C TYR A 5 11.12 8.76 -2.54
N PRO A 6 10.52 7.79 -1.85
CA PRO A 6 11.27 7.02 -0.87
C PRO A 6 12.52 6.44 -1.54
N GLN A 7 13.65 6.42 -0.82
CA GLN A 7 14.88 5.81 -1.33
C GLN A 7 14.64 4.33 -1.66
N ASN A 8 15.49 3.75 -2.50
CA ASN A 8 15.43 2.31 -2.73
C ASN A 8 15.73 1.57 -1.43
N GLY A 9 14.81 0.72 -0.98
CA GLY A 9 14.95 0.02 0.28
C GLY A 9 13.74 -0.80 0.68
N THR A 10 13.83 -1.35 1.89
CA THR A 10 12.81 -2.16 2.54
C THR A 10 12.00 -1.28 3.49
N TYR A 11 10.67 -1.32 3.39
CA TYR A 11 9.77 -0.43 4.12
C TYR A 11 8.53 -1.14 4.64
N ILE A 12 8.21 -0.86 5.89
CA ILE A 12 6.85 -1.05 6.37
C ILE A 12 6.01 0.10 5.84
N ILE A 13 5.02 -0.23 5.02
CA ILE A 13 4.09 0.74 4.44
C ILE A 13 2.77 0.64 5.22
N TYR A 14 2.38 1.70 5.91
CA TYR A 14 1.15 1.72 6.70
C TYR A 14 0.35 2.99 6.47
N ASN A 15 -0.97 2.86 6.60
CA ASN A 15 -1.88 3.96 6.34
C ASN A 15 -1.97 4.89 7.55
N ARG A 16 -2.18 6.17 7.27
CA ARG A 16 -2.40 7.23 8.26
C ARG A 16 -3.76 7.09 8.94
N VAL A 17 -4.77 6.59 8.22
CA VAL A 17 -6.08 6.25 8.81
C VAL A 17 -5.91 5.03 9.70
N GLN A 18 -6.32 5.17 10.95
CA GLN A 18 -6.35 4.09 11.91
C GLN A 18 -7.67 3.31 11.81
N SER A 19 -7.64 2.06 12.28
CA SER A 19 -8.86 1.30 12.52
C SER A 19 -9.76 1.99 13.56
N PRO A 20 -11.05 1.63 13.66
CA PRO A 20 -11.93 2.11 14.73
C PRO A 20 -11.40 1.85 16.15
N GLN A 21 -10.51 0.87 16.30
CA GLN A 21 -9.84 0.52 17.55
C GLN A 21 -8.54 1.31 17.78
N GLY A 22 -8.21 2.27 16.90
CA GLY A 22 -7.02 3.11 17.00
C GLY A 22 -5.73 2.45 16.51
N GLN A 23 -5.80 1.32 15.80
CA GLN A 23 -4.63 0.61 15.32
C GLN A 23 -4.15 1.18 13.99
N GLN A 24 -2.84 1.34 13.81
CA GLN A 24 -2.25 1.62 12.50
C GLN A 24 -2.35 0.35 11.65
N LEU A 25 -2.74 0.49 10.39
CA LEU A 25 -2.87 -0.64 9.47
C LEU A 25 -1.72 -0.62 8.45
N ALA A 26 -0.88 -1.64 8.50
CA ALA A 26 0.16 -1.89 7.51
C ALA A 26 -0.43 -2.63 6.30
N LEU A 27 0.11 -2.38 5.12
CA LEU A 27 -0.06 -3.31 3.99
C LEU A 27 0.38 -4.71 4.45
N THR A 28 -0.17 -5.76 3.85
CA THR A 28 0.20 -7.18 4.06
C THR A 28 -0.02 -7.96 2.78
N PHE A 29 1.03 -8.64 2.33
CA PHE A 29 1.05 -9.44 1.11
C PHE A 29 0.66 -10.88 1.42
N ASN A 30 -0.49 -11.31 0.94
CA ASN A 30 -1.09 -12.60 1.32
C ASN A 30 -0.74 -13.77 0.38
N GLY A 31 0.22 -13.58 -0.54
CA GLY A 31 0.67 -14.60 -1.50
C GLY A 31 0.11 -14.42 -2.91
N ASP A 32 0.43 -15.37 -3.81
CA ASP A 32 0.13 -15.25 -5.25
C ASP A 32 -1.38 -15.09 -5.54
N ARG A 33 -1.70 -14.08 -6.35
CA ARG A 33 -3.06 -13.71 -6.77
C ARG A 33 -4.03 -13.45 -5.61
N GLN A 34 -3.51 -13.11 -4.43
CA GLN A 34 -4.31 -12.69 -3.28
C GLN A 34 -4.34 -11.16 -3.15
N ASP A 35 -5.43 -10.63 -2.59
CA ASP A 35 -5.53 -9.22 -2.24
C ASP A 35 -4.44 -8.83 -1.24
N ILE A 36 -3.86 -7.65 -1.41
CA ILE A 36 -3.06 -7.00 -0.38
C ILE A 36 -4.04 -6.38 0.61
N THR A 37 -3.87 -6.69 1.89
CA THR A 37 -4.79 -6.25 2.96
C THR A 37 -4.11 -5.32 3.96
N GLY A 38 -4.92 -4.59 4.71
CA GLY A 38 -4.50 -3.83 5.88
C GLY A 38 -4.57 -4.68 7.14
N THR A 39 -3.44 -4.93 7.80
CA THR A 39 -3.42 -5.62 9.10
C THR A 39 -2.82 -4.71 10.17
N PRO A 40 -3.22 -4.82 11.45
CA PRO A 40 -2.62 -4.06 12.54
C PRO A 40 -1.10 -4.14 12.50
N LEU A 41 -0.47 -2.97 12.64
CA LEU A 41 0.98 -2.84 12.68
C LEU A 41 1.52 -3.52 13.94
N ASP A 42 1.83 -4.80 13.83
CA ASP A 42 2.64 -5.54 14.80
C ASP A 42 4.10 -5.60 14.32
N ALA A 43 5.05 -5.56 15.25
CA ALA A 43 6.47 -5.55 14.94
C ALA A 43 7.00 -6.92 14.46
N SER A 44 6.16 -7.96 14.45
CA SER A 44 6.54 -9.36 14.18
C SER A 44 6.26 -9.83 12.75
N ASN A 45 5.27 -9.26 12.05
CA ASN A 45 4.74 -9.82 10.79
C ASN A 45 4.86 -8.93 9.57
N THR A 46 5.52 -7.76 9.66
CA THR A 46 5.55 -6.81 8.55
C THR A 46 6.98 -6.48 8.13
N LYS A 47 7.68 -7.44 7.51
CA LYS A 47 8.79 -7.09 6.61
C LYS A 47 8.18 -6.92 5.22
N GLN A 48 8.22 -5.72 4.67
CA GLN A 48 7.67 -5.43 3.34
C GLN A 48 8.71 -4.67 2.53
N HIS A 49 8.97 -5.08 1.30
CA HIS A 49 9.59 -4.16 0.34
C HIS A 49 8.44 -3.59 -0.49
N LEU A 50 8.76 -2.72 -1.45
CA LEU A 50 7.88 -2.49 -2.61
C LEU A 50 7.62 -3.79 -3.41
N LYS A 51 8.28 -4.89 -3.04
CA LYS A 51 8.00 -6.30 -3.38
C LYS A 51 7.82 -7.13 -2.08
N PRO A 52 7.10 -8.26 -2.07
CA PRO A 52 7.03 -9.12 -0.89
C PRO A 52 8.43 -9.58 -0.48
N VAL A 53 8.79 -9.45 0.79
CA VAL A 53 10.14 -9.81 1.28
C VAL A 53 10.38 -11.30 1.16
N ASP A 54 9.36 -12.06 1.56
CA ASP A 54 9.39 -13.51 1.61
C ASP A 54 9.33 -14.15 0.21
N ASN A 55 8.96 -13.38 -0.83
CA ASN A 55 8.94 -13.85 -2.21
C ASN A 55 9.17 -12.71 -3.23
N GLN A 56 10.43 -12.55 -3.64
CA GLN A 56 10.85 -11.54 -4.61
C GLN A 56 10.38 -11.82 -6.05
N ASN A 57 9.75 -12.98 -6.31
CA ASN A 57 9.11 -13.30 -7.60
C ASN A 57 7.69 -12.73 -7.72
N LEU A 58 7.25 -11.97 -6.71
CA LEU A 58 5.95 -11.35 -6.66
C LEU A 58 6.08 -9.81 -6.60
N GLU A 59 5.05 -9.11 -7.07
CA GLU A 59 4.92 -7.66 -7.09
C GLU A 59 3.47 -7.27 -6.75
N ALA A 60 3.25 -6.06 -6.22
CA ALA A 60 1.89 -5.53 -6.16
C ALA A 60 1.40 -5.20 -7.57
N GLY A 61 0.12 -5.37 -7.85
CA GLY A 61 -0.50 -5.05 -9.12
C GLY A 61 -2.01 -4.83 -8.99
N GLY A 62 -2.59 -4.08 -9.92
CA GLY A 62 -4.03 -3.83 -9.92
C GLY A 62 -4.81 -5.06 -10.43
N SER A 63 -5.97 -5.32 -9.81
CA SER A 63 -6.95 -6.30 -10.29
C SER A 63 -8.03 -5.62 -11.14
N ASN A 64 -8.72 -6.39 -11.98
CA ASN A 64 -9.90 -5.91 -12.73
C ASN A 64 -11.09 -5.54 -11.84
N LYS A 65 -11.01 -5.80 -10.53
CA LYS A 65 -12.03 -5.48 -9.52
C LYS A 65 -11.70 -4.17 -8.78
N GLY A 66 -10.60 -3.51 -9.12
CA GLY A 66 -10.12 -2.30 -8.46
C GLY A 66 -9.51 -2.54 -7.08
N THR A 67 -9.15 -3.78 -6.75
CA THR A 67 -8.28 -4.10 -5.61
C THR A 67 -6.82 -4.15 -6.03
N ILE A 68 -5.92 -3.97 -5.09
CA ILE A 68 -4.50 -4.26 -5.29
C ILE A 68 -4.24 -5.68 -4.81
N ILE A 69 -3.64 -6.48 -5.68
CA ILE A 69 -3.33 -7.89 -5.46
C ILE A 69 -1.82 -8.11 -5.61
N THR A 70 -1.36 -9.26 -5.18
CA THR A 70 0.01 -9.72 -5.42
C THR A 70 0.03 -10.57 -6.70
N LEU A 71 0.97 -10.30 -7.61
CA LEU A 71 1.10 -10.96 -8.91
C LEU A 71 2.54 -11.43 -9.14
N PRO A 72 2.79 -12.43 -10.01
CA PRO A 72 4.13 -12.74 -10.49
C PRO A 72 4.79 -11.50 -11.11
N VAL A 73 6.11 -11.37 -10.99
CA VAL A 73 6.86 -10.23 -11.57
C VAL A 73 6.45 -9.99 -13.02
N GLY A 74 6.05 -8.75 -13.31
CA GLY A 74 5.50 -8.35 -14.60
C GLY A 74 5.80 -6.90 -14.96
N ALA A 75 6.66 -6.23 -14.19
CA ALA A 75 6.95 -4.79 -14.29
C ALA A 75 5.72 -3.92 -14.00
N TYR A 76 4.92 -4.32 -13.00
CA TYR A 76 3.83 -3.50 -12.48
C TYR A 76 4.39 -2.28 -11.76
N VAL A 77 3.85 -1.09 -12.07
CA VAL A 77 4.33 0.18 -11.53
C VAL A 77 3.22 0.99 -10.88
N PHE A 78 3.59 1.75 -9.86
CA PHE A 78 2.74 2.69 -9.12
C PHE A 78 3.50 4.01 -8.99
N SER A 79 2.75 5.10 -8.84
CA SER A 79 3.32 6.42 -8.61
C SER A 79 3.23 6.76 -7.12
N ILE A 80 4.34 7.25 -6.55
CA ILE A 80 4.41 7.69 -5.16
C ILE A 80 4.66 9.19 -5.14
N TYR A 81 3.78 9.92 -4.45
CA TYR A 81 3.89 11.37 -4.26
C TYR A 81 4.05 11.68 -2.78
N GLN A 82 4.84 12.69 -2.45
CA GLN A 82 4.97 13.18 -1.08
C GLN A 82 4.45 14.61 -0.98
N ASP A 83 3.63 14.86 0.04
CA ASP A 83 3.28 16.19 0.51
C ASP A 83 3.59 16.32 2.02
N ASP A 84 3.21 17.43 2.63
CA ASP A 84 3.37 17.72 4.06
C ASP A 84 2.50 16.82 4.96
N THR A 85 1.54 16.09 4.39
CA THR A 85 0.61 15.21 5.11
C THR A 85 0.94 13.73 5.02
N GLY A 86 1.92 13.35 4.17
CA GLY A 86 2.43 11.99 4.02
C GLY A 86 2.62 11.59 2.55
N TYR A 87 2.64 10.28 2.30
CA TYR A 87 2.77 9.74 0.94
C TYR A 87 1.41 9.37 0.34
N LEU A 88 1.27 9.60 -0.95
CA LEU A 88 0.15 9.14 -1.76
C LEU A 88 0.65 8.10 -2.74
N ILE A 89 0.06 6.90 -2.72
CA ILE A 89 0.34 5.84 -3.68
C ILE A 89 -0.82 5.81 -4.67
N LYS A 90 -0.51 5.84 -5.97
CA LYS A 90 -1.49 5.78 -7.06
C LYS A 90 -1.08 4.71 -8.06
N ASN A 91 -2.03 4.28 -8.90
CA ASN A 91 -1.72 3.40 -10.02
C ASN A 91 -0.71 4.04 -11.00
N GLY A 92 -0.09 3.23 -11.85
CA GLY A 92 0.95 3.68 -12.78
C GLY A 92 0.51 4.80 -13.74
N ASN A 93 -0.80 4.89 -14.03
CA ASN A 93 -1.39 5.98 -14.82
C ASN A 93 -1.67 7.27 -14.01
N ARG A 94 -1.22 7.33 -12.75
CA ARG A 94 -1.36 8.48 -11.83
C ARG A 94 -2.81 8.78 -11.41
N GLN A 95 -3.72 7.85 -11.64
CA GLN A 95 -5.12 7.91 -11.20
C GLN A 95 -5.34 6.96 -10.02
N TYR A 96 -6.43 7.17 -9.30
CA TYR A 96 -6.95 6.27 -8.27
C TYR A 96 -5.95 5.98 -7.14
N PRO A 97 -5.98 6.80 -6.06
CA PRO A 97 -5.15 6.54 -4.90
C PRO A 97 -5.48 5.18 -4.26
N TRP A 98 -4.44 4.57 -3.70
CA TRP A 98 -4.58 3.37 -2.89
C TRP A 98 -5.17 3.76 -1.54
N THR A 99 -6.28 3.12 -1.17
CA THR A 99 -7.03 3.43 0.03
C THR A 99 -7.56 2.17 0.71
N PHE A 100 -7.83 2.26 2.01
CA PHE A 100 -8.70 1.30 2.70
C PHE A 100 -10.13 1.82 2.73
N SER A 101 -11.10 0.99 2.35
CA SER A 101 -12.52 1.33 2.41
C SER A 101 -13.35 0.09 2.77
N PRO A 102 -13.71 -0.10 4.06
CA PRO A 102 -13.31 0.68 5.25
C PRO A 102 -11.85 0.40 5.69
N ALA A 103 -11.33 1.20 6.64
CA ALA A 103 -10.04 0.95 7.27
C ALA A 103 -10.19 -0.02 8.46
N LEU A 104 -10.30 -1.32 8.19
CA LEU A 104 -10.39 -2.38 9.20
C LEU A 104 -9.26 -3.41 9.02
N ASP A 105 -8.97 -4.18 10.06
CA ASP A 105 -8.14 -5.38 9.94
C ASP A 105 -8.69 -6.33 8.86
N GLY A 106 -7.80 -6.80 7.97
CA GLY A 106 -8.12 -7.63 6.82
C GLY A 106 -8.72 -6.87 5.63
N SER A 107 -8.88 -5.55 5.70
CA SER A 107 -9.51 -4.79 4.60
C SER A 107 -8.60 -4.78 3.36
N PRO A 108 -9.12 -5.05 2.16
CA PRO A 108 -8.32 -4.99 0.94
C PRO A 108 -7.91 -3.54 0.63
N VAL A 109 -6.74 -3.38 0.04
CA VAL A 109 -6.34 -2.12 -0.58
C VAL A 109 -7.12 -1.97 -1.88
N THR A 110 -7.74 -0.81 -2.07
CA THR A 110 -8.54 -0.49 -3.26
C THR A 110 -8.00 0.73 -4.00
N SER A 111 -8.22 0.77 -5.31
CA SER A 111 -7.89 1.87 -6.21
C SER A 111 -9.03 2.09 -7.22
N VAL A 112 -10.25 2.35 -6.72
CA VAL A 112 -11.49 2.35 -7.52
C VAL A 112 -12.00 3.72 -7.94
N SER A 113 -11.58 4.78 -7.26
CA SER A 113 -12.03 6.14 -7.55
C SER A 113 -10.98 7.15 -7.13
N ASP A 114 -11.05 8.37 -7.67
CA ASP A 114 -10.23 9.51 -7.24
C ASP A 114 -10.68 10.06 -5.89
N SER A 115 -11.10 9.17 -4.97
CA SER A 115 -11.49 9.52 -3.61
C SER A 115 -10.38 10.35 -2.98
N VAL A 116 -10.66 11.64 -2.84
CA VAL A 116 -9.83 12.70 -2.27
C VAL A 116 -9.91 12.69 -0.75
N ASP A 117 -10.11 11.53 -0.12
CA ASP A 117 -9.97 11.46 1.33
C ASP A 117 -8.49 11.69 1.65
N GLU A 118 -8.16 12.96 1.89
CA GLU A 118 -6.85 13.50 2.22
C GLU A 118 -6.20 12.78 3.40
N LYS A 119 -6.99 12.02 4.16
CA LYS A 119 -6.53 11.19 5.27
C LYS A 119 -5.89 9.88 4.80
N GLN A 120 -6.24 9.37 3.61
CA GLN A 120 -5.67 8.15 3.03
C GLN A 120 -4.26 8.43 2.49
N ARG A 121 -3.35 8.64 3.43
CA ARG A 121 -1.92 8.81 3.23
C ARG A 121 -1.19 7.60 3.79
N TRP A 122 0.00 7.37 3.27
CA TRP A 122 0.87 6.27 3.62
C TRP A 122 2.13 6.80 4.27
N TRP A 123 2.69 6.01 5.18
CA TRP A 123 3.98 6.22 5.78
C TRP A 123 4.91 5.09 5.38
N PHE A 124 6.14 5.44 5.03
CA PHE A 124 7.21 4.51 4.69
C PHE A 124 8.19 4.49 5.85
N ARG A 125 8.18 3.42 6.66
CA ARG A 125 9.14 3.23 7.75
C ARG A 125 10.23 2.24 7.29
N PRO A 126 11.49 2.67 7.15
CA PRO A 126 12.60 1.77 6.86
C PRO A 126 12.69 0.62 7.88
N VAL A 127 13.11 -0.57 7.44
CA VAL A 127 13.44 -1.72 8.30
C VAL A 127 14.93 -1.85 8.47
#